data_AF-A0A7G9Y5T9-F1
#
_entry.id   AF-A0A7G9Y5T9-F1
#
_cell.length_a   1.000
_cell.length_b   1.000
_cell.length_c   1.000
_cell.angle_alpha   90.00
_cell.angle_beta   90.00
_cell.angle_gamma   90.00
#
_symmetry.space_group_name_H-M   'P 1'
#
loop_
_entity.id
_entity.type
_entity.pdbx_description
1 polymer ?
#
loop_
_entity_poly.entity_id
_entity_poly.type
_entity_poly.pdbx_seq_one_letter_code
_entity_poly.pdbx_strand_id
1 'polypeptide(L)'
;MSDLAVDIARVTIYSKGEPHVKPLIDIPRMSDMTREMLGSAIKAFHDSDSDLAYATAGNDDIVDGLYDQVRRELLTYLVEDPKKLANISHLLFVSKYLERIGDHAVNLCESVIYMVTGERVHLN
;
A
#
# COMPACT_ATOMS: atom_id res chain seq x y z
N MET A 1 -9.76 2.80 3.22
CA MET A 1 -9.17 2.95 1.86
C MET A 1 -9.37 4.35 1.30
N SER A 2 -10.60 4.85 1.17
CA SER A 2 -10.85 6.20 0.59
C SER A 2 -10.28 7.34 1.43
N ASP A 3 -10.28 7.18 2.75
CA ASP A 3 -9.61 8.05 3.72
C ASP A 3 -8.09 8.12 3.48
N LEU A 4 -7.45 6.96 3.28
CA LEU A 4 -6.02 6.86 3.00
C LEU A 4 -5.66 7.56 1.67
N ALA A 5 -6.51 7.45 0.65
CA ALA A 5 -6.33 8.18 -0.60
C ALA A 5 -6.43 9.71 -0.41
N VAL A 6 -7.35 10.17 0.45
CA VAL A 6 -7.45 11.58 0.83
C VAL A 6 -6.18 12.04 1.57
N ASP A 7 -5.63 11.21 2.45
CA ASP A 7 -4.41 11.55 3.18
C ASP A 7 -3.18 11.62 2.25
N ILE A 8 -3.07 10.72 1.28
CA ILE A 8 -2.05 10.83 0.21
C ILE A 8 -2.20 12.16 -0.54
N ALA A 9 -3.42 12.53 -0.93
CA ALA A 9 -3.67 13.80 -1.62
C ALA A 9 -3.29 15.03 -0.76
N ARG A 10 -3.55 14.99 0.54
CA ARG A 10 -3.12 16.05 1.48
C ARG A 10 -1.60 16.15 1.55
N VAL A 11 -0.89 15.01 1.62
CA VAL A 11 0.58 15.01 1.60
C VAL A 11 1.12 15.61 0.30
N THR A 12 0.51 15.33 -0.85
CA THR A 12 0.88 15.97 -2.13
C THR A 12 0.71 17.48 -2.10
N ILE A 13 -0.32 17.99 -1.43
CA ILE A 13 -0.53 19.44 -1.26
C ILE A 13 0.54 20.03 -0.33
N TYR A 14 0.82 19.38 0.81
CA TYR A 14 1.79 19.87 1.79
C TYR A 14 3.24 19.86 1.29
N SER A 15 3.58 18.93 0.40
CA SER A 15 4.91 18.82 -0.21
C SER A 15 5.05 19.61 -1.53
N LYS A 16 4.03 20.38 -1.92
CA LYS A 16 4.03 21.08 -3.21
C LYS A 16 5.18 22.08 -3.31
N GLY A 17 5.98 21.93 -4.36
CA GLY A 17 7.10 22.84 -4.64
C GLY A 17 8.38 22.51 -3.85
N GLU A 18 8.34 21.49 -3.00
CA GLU A 18 9.54 20.97 -2.34
C GLU A 18 10.13 19.81 -3.16
N PRO A 19 11.44 19.81 -3.46
CA PRO A 19 12.07 18.65 -4.07
C PRO A 19 12.03 17.46 -3.11
N HIS A 20 11.75 16.27 -3.63
CA HIS A 20 11.81 15.05 -2.84
C HIS A 20 13.25 14.68 -2.47
N VAL A 21 13.43 14.11 -1.29
CA VAL A 21 14.75 13.63 -0.80
C VAL A 21 15.37 12.55 -1.70
N LYS A 22 14.54 11.81 -2.42
CA LYS A 22 14.92 10.80 -3.41
C LYS A 22 13.99 10.83 -4.63
N PRO A 23 14.41 10.30 -5.79
CA PRO A 23 13.52 10.07 -6.92
C PRO A 23 12.34 9.16 -6.54
N LEU A 24 11.17 9.46 -7.08
CA LEU A 24 9.97 8.65 -6.89
C LEU A 24 9.99 7.46 -7.87
N ILE A 25 10.57 6.33 -7.44
CA ILE A 25 10.58 5.08 -8.20
C ILE A 25 9.68 4.05 -7.49
N ASP A 26 9.98 3.77 -6.22
CA ASP A 26 9.29 2.73 -5.47
C ASP A 26 7.86 3.11 -5.06
N ILE A 27 7.62 4.37 -4.68
CA ILE A 27 6.28 4.83 -4.29
C ILE A 27 5.27 4.72 -5.45
N PRO A 28 5.58 5.19 -6.68
CA PRO A 28 4.71 4.94 -7.84
C PRO A 28 4.48 3.45 -8.10
N ARG A 29 5.53 2.62 -8.00
CA ARG A 29 5.42 1.17 -8.16
C ARG A 29 4.49 0.54 -7.12
N MET A 30 4.62 0.93 -5.84
CA MET A 30 3.68 0.52 -4.78
C MET A 30 2.25 0.94 -5.14
N SER A 31 2.06 2.17 -5.61
CA SER A 31 0.74 2.67 -5.99
C SER A 31 0.08 1.84 -7.09
N ASP A 32 0.83 1.46 -8.13
CA ASP A 32 0.30 0.62 -9.20
C ASP A 32 -0.05 -0.78 -8.72
N MET A 33 0.81 -1.40 -7.90
CA MET A 33 0.55 -2.73 -7.32
C MET A 33 -0.66 -2.72 -6.38
N THR A 34 -0.76 -1.75 -5.48
CA THR A 34 -1.91 -1.60 -4.58
C THR A 34 -3.20 -1.37 -5.36
N ARG A 35 -3.17 -0.62 -6.47
CA ARG A 35 -4.34 -0.42 -7.34
C ARG A 35 -4.76 -1.71 -8.04
N GLU A 36 -3.80 -2.50 -8.50
CA GLU A 36 -4.05 -3.81 -9.10
C GLU A 36 -4.65 -4.79 -8.08
N MET A 37 -4.09 -4.86 -6.88
CA MET A 37 -4.62 -5.68 -5.79
C MET A 37 -6.06 -5.31 -5.45
N LEU A 38 -6.35 -4.01 -5.29
CA LEU A 38 -7.70 -3.54 -5.03
C LEU A 38 -8.67 -3.90 -6.16
N GLY A 39 -8.25 -3.72 -7.42
CA GLY A 39 -9.05 -4.09 -8.59
C GLY A 39 -9.35 -5.58 -8.63
N SER A 40 -8.35 -6.43 -8.37
CA SER A 40 -8.50 -7.89 -8.35
C SER A 40 -9.35 -8.37 -7.17
N ALA A 41 -9.23 -7.77 -5.99
CA ALA A 41 -10.05 -8.09 -4.83
C ALA A 41 -11.54 -7.73 -5.08
N ILE A 42 -11.81 -6.57 -5.70
CA ILE A 42 -13.17 -6.17 -6.09
C ILE A 42 -13.73 -7.14 -7.14
N LYS A 43 -12.91 -7.54 -8.11
CA LYS A 43 -13.31 -8.52 -9.12
C LYS A 43 -13.63 -9.88 -8.50
N ALA A 44 -12.77 -10.38 -7.60
CA ALA A 44 -13.00 -11.62 -6.87
C ALA A 44 -14.32 -11.58 -6.09
N PHE A 45 -14.62 -10.44 -5.46
CA PHE A 45 -15.90 -10.24 -4.78
C PHE A 45 -17.09 -10.26 -5.74
N HIS A 46 -17.03 -9.52 -6.84
CA HIS A 46 -18.11 -9.48 -7.83
C HIS A 46 -18.39 -10.86 -8.44
N ASP A 47 -17.33 -11.61 -8.76
CA ASP A 47 -17.44 -12.91 -9.43
C ASP A 47 -17.59 -14.08 -8.44
N SER A 48 -17.53 -13.82 -7.13
CA SER A 48 -17.49 -14.85 -6.07
C SER A 48 -16.37 -15.88 -6.29
N ASP A 49 -15.20 -15.38 -6.70
CA ASP A 49 -14.03 -16.17 -7.08
C ASP A 49 -13.03 -16.23 -5.91
N SER A 50 -13.08 -17.33 -5.16
CA SER A 50 -12.16 -17.57 -4.04
C SER A 50 -10.71 -17.78 -4.49
N ASP A 51 -10.49 -18.34 -5.67
CA ASP A 51 -9.12 -18.62 -6.17
C ASP A 51 -8.42 -17.31 -6.52
N LEU A 52 -9.14 -16.38 -7.17
CA LEU A 52 -8.64 -15.04 -7.40
C LEU A 52 -8.40 -14.28 -6.09
N ALA A 53 -9.24 -14.49 -5.07
CA ALA A 53 -9.03 -13.88 -3.75
C ALA A 53 -7.72 -14.39 -3.09
N TYR A 54 -7.46 -15.70 -3.10
CA TYR A 54 -6.18 -16.25 -2.61
C TYR A 54 -4.98 -15.72 -3.39
N ALA A 55 -5.06 -15.72 -4.71
CA ALA A 55 -3.99 -15.20 -5.56
C ALA A 55 -3.73 -13.70 -5.33
N THR A 56 -4.78 -12.93 -5.12
CA THR A 56 -4.68 -11.49 -4.83
C THR A 56 -4.06 -11.23 -3.47
N ALA A 57 -4.46 -11.98 -2.44
CA ALA A 57 -3.89 -11.86 -1.09
C ALA A 57 -2.38 -12.18 -1.09
N GLY A 58 -1.93 -13.16 -1.87
CA GLY A 58 -0.51 -13.49 -1.99
C GLY A 58 0.38 -12.39 -2.62
N ASN A 59 -0.20 -11.36 -3.23
CA ASN A 59 0.56 -10.23 -3.76
C ASN A 59 0.94 -9.19 -2.69
N ASP A 60 0.36 -9.28 -1.49
CA ASP A 60 0.57 -8.33 -0.40
C ASP A 60 2.02 -8.35 0.12
N ASP A 61 2.63 -9.54 0.18
CA ASP A 61 4.05 -9.74 0.51
C ASP A 61 4.98 -8.83 -0.31
N ILE A 62 4.60 -8.55 -1.57
CA ILE A 62 5.40 -7.70 -2.46
C ILE A 62 5.23 -6.22 -2.09
N VAL A 63 4.01 -5.79 -1.75
CA VAL A 63 3.74 -4.41 -1.30
C VAL A 63 4.41 -4.16 0.04
N ASP A 64 4.34 -5.11 0.96
CA ASP A 64 5.02 -5.08 2.25
C ASP A 64 6.54 -4.99 2.09
N GLY A 65 7.11 -5.86 1.24
CA GLY A 65 8.54 -5.84 0.94
C GLY A 65 9.00 -4.49 0.38
N LEU A 66 8.19 -3.88 -0.50
CA LEU A 66 8.47 -2.54 -1.05
C LEU A 66 8.36 -1.44 0.01
N TYR A 67 7.32 -1.48 0.85
CA TYR A 67 7.18 -0.54 1.97
C TYR A 67 8.42 -0.60 2.87
N ASP A 68 8.86 -1.81 3.19
CA ASP A 68 9.99 -2.04 4.07
C ASP A 68 11.31 -1.56 3.47
N GLN A 69 11.49 -1.73 2.15
CA GLN A 69 12.61 -1.17 1.40
C GLN A 69 12.61 0.36 1.47
N VAL A 70 11.48 0.99 1.12
CA VAL A 70 11.34 2.46 1.14
C VAL A 70 11.60 3.00 2.54
N ARG A 71 11.04 2.37 3.56
CA ARG A 71 11.24 2.75 4.97
C ARG A 71 12.71 2.73 5.36
N ARG A 72 13.45 1.65 5.04
CA ARG A 72 14.88 1.54 5.37
C ARG A 72 15.70 2.63 4.68
N GLU A 73 15.44 2.87 3.39
CA GLU A 73 16.14 3.89 2.62
C GLU A 73 15.87 5.31 3.16
N LEU A 74 14.62 5.62 3.47
CA LEU A 74 14.23 6.89 4.08
C LEU A 74 14.88 7.12 5.44
N LEU A 75 15.07 6.07 6.24
CA LEU A 75 15.81 6.16 7.50
C LEU A 75 17.31 6.46 7.29
N THR A 76 17.92 5.92 6.24
CA THR A 76 19.31 6.28 5.88
C THR A 76 19.42 7.77 5.56
N TYR A 77 18.51 8.31 4.75
CA TYR A 77 18.47 9.76 4.47
C TYR A 77 18.25 10.62 5.72
N LEU A 78 17.48 10.12 6.69
CA LEU A 78 17.24 10.83 7.95
C LEU A 78 18.50 10.92 8.81
N VAL A 79 19.29 9.84 8.84
CA VAL A 79 20.58 9.80 9.56
C VAL A 79 21.60 10.75 8.90
N GLU A 80 21.61 10.82 7.56
CA GLU A 80 22.51 11.72 6.82
C GLU A 80 22.18 13.20 7.03
N ASP A 81 20.89 13.57 6.98
CA ASP A 81 20.45 14.95 7.19
C ASP A 81 19.10 15.03 7.94
N PRO A 82 19.14 15.16 9.28
CA PRO A 82 17.94 15.29 10.11
C PRO A 82 17.05 16.49 9.74
N LYS A 83 17.57 17.51 9.05
CA LYS A 83 16.77 18.67 8.63
C LYS A 83 15.74 18.31 7.56
N LYS A 84 15.89 17.17 6.88
CA LYS A 84 14.95 16.66 5.87
C LYS A 84 13.78 15.87 6.48
N LEU A 85 13.65 15.81 7.81
CA LEU A 85 12.63 15.05 8.50
C LEU A 85 11.21 15.25 7.94
N ALA A 86 10.80 16.50 7.66
CA ALA A 86 9.47 16.78 7.12
C ALA A 86 9.24 16.11 5.75
N ASN A 87 10.18 16.28 4.81
CA ASN A 87 10.12 15.69 3.48
C ASN A 87 10.16 14.16 3.52
N ILE A 88 11.03 13.60 4.37
CA ILE A 88 11.13 12.15 4.60
C ILE A 88 9.81 11.61 5.17
N SER A 89 9.21 12.32 6.14
CA SER A 89 7.95 11.90 6.77
C SER A 89 6.80 11.87 5.77
N HIS A 90 6.73 12.84 4.84
CA HIS A 90 5.75 12.83 3.76
C HIS A 90 5.82 11.54 2.93
N LEU A 91 7.01 11.16 2.49
CA LEU A 91 7.20 9.94 1.69
C LEU A 91 6.91 8.67 2.50
N LEU A 92 7.31 8.63 3.78
CA LEU A 92 7.04 7.52 4.68
C LEU A 92 5.54 7.33 4.93
N PHE A 93 4.80 8.43 5.12
CA PHE A 93 3.35 8.37 5.28
C PHE A 93 2.67 7.86 4.02
N VAL A 94 3.04 8.37 2.85
CA VAL A 94 2.48 7.89 1.57
C VAL A 94 2.75 6.41 1.37
N SER A 95 3.97 5.93 1.60
CA SER A 95 4.27 4.50 1.48
C SER A 95 3.48 3.65 2.48
N LYS A 96 3.30 4.13 3.73
CA LYS A 96 2.48 3.42 4.72
C LYS A 96 1.00 3.42 4.35
N TYR A 97 0.48 4.50 3.77
CA TYR A 97 -0.92 4.55 3.34
C TYR A 97 -1.18 3.59 2.17
N LEU A 98 -0.23 3.42 1.26
CA LEU A 98 -0.32 2.43 0.18
C LEU A 98 -0.33 0.99 0.72
N GLU A 99 0.57 0.67 1.65
CA GLU A 99 0.57 -0.64 2.33
C GLU A 99 -0.76 -0.91 3.03
N ARG A 100 -1.29 0.05 3.80
CA ARG A 100 -2.60 -0.12 4.46
C ARG A 100 -3.77 -0.30 3.50
N ILE A 101 -3.69 0.24 2.29
CA ILE A 101 -4.70 -0.05 1.25
C ILE A 101 -4.54 -1.50 0.76
N GLY A 102 -3.31 -2.02 0.66
CA GLY A 102 -2.99 -3.43 0.43
C GLY A 102 -3.62 -4.35 1.48
N ASP A 103 -3.34 -4.11 2.77
CA ASP A 103 -3.97 -4.83 3.89
C ASP A 103 -5.50 -4.88 3.77
N HIS A 104 -6.11 -3.74 3.45
CA HIS A 104 -7.56 -3.67 3.30
C HIS A 104 -8.06 -4.48 2.10
N ALA A 105 -7.26 -4.62 1.04
CA ALA A 105 -7.58 -5.48 -0.10
C ALA A 105 -7.48 -6.97 0.29
N VAL A 106 -6.51 -7.34 1.13
CA VAL A 106 -6.42 -8.69 1.72
C VAL A 106 -7.65 -9.01 2.58
N ASN A 107 -8.07 -8.08 3.45
CA ASN A 107 -9.27 -8.27 4.26
C ASN A 107 -10.54 -8.48 3.41
N LEU A 108 -10.62 -7.82 2.25
CA LEU A 108 -11.69 -8.07 1.29
C LEU A 108 -11.58 -9.49 0.72
N CYS A 109 -10.38 -9.93 0.33
CA CYS A 109 -10.13 -11.30 -0.15
C CYS A 109 -10.53 -12.36 0.88
N GLU A 110 -10.16 -12.19 2.17
CA GLU A 110 -10.60 -13.08 3.26
C GLU A 110 -12.13 -13.14 3.36
N SER A 111 -12.80 -12.00 3.17
CA SER A 111 -14.27 -11.93 3.19
C SER A 111 -14.90 -12.65 2.00
N VAL A 112 -14.28 -12.60 0.81
CA VAL A 112 -14.71 -13.37 -0.37
C VAL A 112 -14.57 -14.87 -0.11
N ILE A 113 -13.43 -15.31 0.41
CA ILE A 113 -13.18 -16.72 0.72
C ILE A 113 -14.22 -17.24 1.71
N TYR A 114 -14.49 -16.48 2.78
CA TYR A 114 -15.53 -16.83 3.74
C TYR A 114 -16.92 -16.88 3.09
N MET A 115 -17.26 -15.92 2.22
CA MET A 115 -18.54 -15.89 1.52
C MET A 115 -18.76 -17.12 0.63
N VAL A 116 -17.71 -17.61 -0.03
CA VAL A 116 -17.78 -18.75 -0.96
C VAL A 116 -17.72 -20.10 -0.25
N THR A 117 -16.81 -20.22 0.73
CA THR A 117 -16.47 -21.52 1.34
C THR A 117 -17.14 -21.75 2.70
N GLY A 118 -17.53 -20.68 3.39
CA GLY A 118 -17.95 -20.71 4.80
C GLY A 118 -16.82 -20.82 5.81
N GLU A 119 -15.55 -20.90 5.36
CA GLU A 119 -14.38 -21.02 6.22
C GLU A 119 -13.72 -19.66 6.45
N ARG A 120 -13.41 -19.36 7.72
CA ARG A 120 -12.70 -18.13 8.07
C ARG A 120 -11.21 -18.38 8.04
N VAL A 121 -10.54 -17.77 7.07
CA VAL A 121 -9.09 -17.79 6.92
C VAL A 121 -8.47 -16.49 7.41
N HIS A 122 -7.17 -16.53 7.67
CA HIS A 122 -6.36 -15.35 7.97
C HIS A 122 -5.13 -15.38 7.08
N LEU A 123 -4.97 -14.36 6.23
CA LEU A 123 -3.99 -14.36 5.13
C LEU A 123 -2.91 -13.27 5.25
N ASN A 124 -3.06 -12.33 6.19
CA ASN A 124 -2.04 -11.33 6.55
C ASN A 124 -2.05 -11.13 8.07
#